data_AF-A0A7V9BBZ5-F1
#
_entry.id   AF-A0A7V9BBZ5-F1
#
_cell.length_a   1.000
_cell.length_b   1.000
_cell.length_c   1.000
_cell.angle_alpha   90.00
_cell.angle_beta   90.00
_cell.angle_gamma   90.00
#
_symmetry.space_group_name_H-M   'P 1'
#
loop_
_entity.id
_entity.type
_entity.pdbx_description
1 polymer ?
#
loop_
_entity_poly.entity_id
_entity_poly.type
_entity_poly.pdbx_seq_one_letter_code
_entity_poly.pdbx_strand_id
1 'polypeptide(L)'
;MRRIPLWMVLAGGAIVVVGVLIQAFTIAAYVRGAGEGALDAHGGFSLLVHIGELLIVIGAIWAWWGNWNMVGLAVAFLVLAFAQLAFLGDTDEQGGWINGLHGFLALIILLSGAWYFTRARRELGLGESRTVRT
;
A
#
# COMPACT_ATOMS: atom_id res chain seq x y z
N MET A 1 -12.86 -18.41 -11.87
CA MET A 1 -12.17 -18.55 -10.57
C MET A 1 -11.23 -17.39 -10.20
N ARG A 2 -10.85 -16.48 -11.12
CA ARG A 2 -9.97 -15.32 -10.80
C ARG A 2 -10.59 -14.18 -9.98
N ARG A 3 -11.90 -14.21 -9.71
CA ARG A 3 -12.58 -13.09 -9.04
C ARG A 3 -12.17 -12.92 -7.58
N ILE A 4 -12.08 -14.01 -6.83
CA ILE A 4 -11.68 -13.96 -5.41
C ILE A 4 -10.29 -13.33 -5.25
N PRO A 5 -9.22 -13.80 -5.92
CA PRO A 5 -7.90 -13.19 -5.75
C PRO A 5 -7.86 -11.75 -6.26
N LEU A 6 -8.62 -11.38 -7.29
CA LEU A 6 -8.74 -9.98 -7.71
C LEU A 6 -9.43 -9.10 -6.65
N TRP A 7 -10.44 -9.60 -5.94
CA TRP A 7 -11.03 -8.89 -4.80
C TRP A 7 -10.03 -8.71 -3.65
N MET A 8 -9.16 -9.70 -3.41
CA MET A 8 -8.07 -9.55 -2.43
C MET A 8 -7.11 -8.42 -2.83
N VAL A 9 -6.69 -8.37 -4.10
CA VAL A 9 -5.82 -7.29 -4.61
C VAL A 9 -6.52 -5.95 -4.54
N LEU A 10 -7.80 -5.88 -4.87
CA LEU A 10 -8.59 -4.65 -4.79
C LEU A 10 -8.69 -4.16 -3.34
N ALA A 11 -9.08 -5.03 -2.41
CA ALA A 11 -9.22 -4.69 -0.99
C ALA A 11 -7.86 -4.31 -0.39
N GLY A 12 -6.82 -5.08 -0.66
CA GLY A 12 -5.46 -4.79 -0.23
C GLY A 12 -4.95 -3.46 -0.77
N GLY A 13 -5.15 -3.18 -2.06
CA GLY A 13 -4.81 -1.89 -2.68
C GLY A 13 -5.53 -0.72 -2.03
N ALA A 14 -6.83 -0.85 -1.72
CA ALA A 14 -7.57 0.18 -1.01
C ALA A 14 -7.05 0.41 0.43
N ILE A 15 -6.77 -0.68 1.15
CA ILE A 15 -6.21 -0.63 2.51
C ILE A 15 -4.84 0.07 2.51
N VAL A 16 -3.94 -0.31 1.60
CA VAL A 16 -2.61 0.31 1.48
C VAL A 16 -2.74 1.80 1.18
N VAL A 17 -3.58 2.18 0.21
CA VAL A 17 -3.74 3.60 -0.16
C VAL A 17 -4.26 4.43 1.00
N VAL A 18 -5.32 3.98 1.66
CA VAL A 18 -5.92 4.72 2.77
C VAL A 18 -5.00 4.71 3.99
N GLY A 19 -4.43 3.55 4.34
CA GLY A 19 -3.55 3.39 5.50
C GLY A 19 -2.28 4.22 5.39
N VAL A 20 -1.59 4.20 4.24
CA VAL A 20 -0.38 5.00 4.04
C VAL A 20 -0.68 6.49 4.08
N LEU A 21 -1.81 6.95 3.52
CA LEU A 21 -2.22 8.35 3.64
C LEU A 21 -2.48 8.75 5.09
N ILE A 22 -3.20 7.91 5.84
CA ILE A 22 -3.43 8.15 7.27
C ILE A 22 -2.09 8.26 8.00
N GLN A 23 -1.17 7.31 7.79
CA GLN A 23 0.15 7.33 8.40
C GLN A 23 0.95 8.59 8.04
N ALA A 24 0.94 9.00 6.77
CA ALA A 24 1.64 10.20 6.32
C ALA A 24 1.08 11.49 6.95
N PHE A 25 -0.24 11.59 7.09
CA PHE A 25 -0.86 12.77 7.71
C PHE A 25 -0.72 12.77 9.23
N THR A 26 -0.76 11.63 9.90
CA THR A 26 -0.59 11.56 11.36
C THR A 26 0.84 11.86 11.78
N ILE A 27 1.86 11.36 11.05
CA ILE A 27 3.25 11.74 11.33
C ILE A 27 3.52 13.22 11.03
N ALA A 28 2.93 13.76 9.96
CA ALA A 28 3.02 15.19 9.68
C ALA A 28 2.34 16.03 10.79
N ALA A 29 1.21 15.58 11.32
CA ALA A 29 0.53 16.23 12.43
C ALA A 29 1.37 16.19 13.72
N TYR A 30 2.01 15.05 14.03
CA TYR A 30 2.94 14.92 15.15
C TYR A 30 4.09 15.93 15.04
N VAL A 31 4.76 16.00 13.88
CA VAL A 31 5.83 16.97 13.60
C VAL A 31 5.36 18.43 13.72
N ARG A 32 4.07 18.69 13.52
CA ARG A 32 3.44 20.01 13.70
C ARG A 32 2.92 20.28 15.11
N GLY A 33 3.19 19.40 16.07
CA GLY A 33 2.87 19.60 17.48
C GLY A 33 1.48 19.10 17.91
N ALA A 34 0.88 18.15 17.19
CA ALA A 34 -0.39 17.53 17.59
C ALA A 34 -0.28 16.58 18.81
N GLY A 35 0.95 16.34 19.30
CA GLY A 35 1.24 15.51 20.47
C GLY A 35 1.35 14.01 20.18
N GLU A 36 1.70 13.23 21.22
CA GLU A 36 1.99 11.79 21.13
C GLU A 36 0.85 10.95 20.53
N GLY A 37 -0.41 11.37 20.73
CA GLY A 37 -1.55 10.66 20.14
C GLY A 37 -1.51 10.60 18.60
N ALA A 38 -0.86 11.57 17.94
CA ALA A 38 -0.65 11.53 16.49
C ALA A 38 0.46 10.55 16.09
N LEU A 39 1.51 10.41 16.91
CA LEU A 39 2.57 9.43 16.71
C LEU A 39 2.05 8.01 16.95
N ASP A 40 1.27 7.80 18.01
CA ASP A 40 0.59 6.53 18.30
C ASP A 40 -0.33 6.12 17.14
N ALA A 41 -1.09 7.07 16.60
CA ALA A 41 -1.94 6.82 15.44
C ALA A 41 -1.10 6.42 14.22
N HIS A 42 0.01 7.12 13.93
CA HIS A 42 0.94 6.74 12.86
C HIS A 42 1.44 5.29 12.99
N GLY A 43 1.91 4.90 14.18
CA GLY A 43 2.35 3.53 14.46
C GLY A 43 1.22 2.51 14.40
N GLY A 44 0.04 2.84 14.93
CA GLY A 44 -1.11 1.94 15.04
C GLY A 44 -1.69 1.46 13.70
N PHE A 45 -1.55 2.24 12.63
CA PHE A 45 -1.98 1.83 11.29
C PHE A 45 -0.97 0.95 10.55
N SER A 46 0.23 0.74 11.09
CA SER A 46 1.29 -0.05 10.44
C SER A 46 0.83 -1.48 10.15
N LEU A 47 0.28 -2.19 11.15
CA LEU A 47 -0.20 -3.57 10.95
C LEU A 47 -1.28 -3.66 9.85
N LEU A 48 -2.17 -2.67 9.79
CA LEU A 48 -3.24 -2.66 8.79
C LEU A 48 -2.69 -2.51 7.36
N VAL A 49 -1.71 -1.64 7.17
CA VAL A 49 -1.03 -1.47 5.87
C VAL A 49 -0.36 -2.78 5.44
N HIS A 50 0.39 -3.44 6.34
CA HIS A 50 1.06 -4.71 6.05
C HIS A 50 0.06 -5.83 5.70
N ILE A 51 -1.09 -5.89 6.35
CA ILE A 51 -2.17 -6.83 5.97
C ILE A 51 -2.65 -6.52 4.54
N GLY A 52 -2.83 -5.24 4.20
CA GLY A 52 -3.18 -4.82 2.85
C GLY A 52 -2.12 -5.24 1.81
N GLU A 53 -0.84 -5.07 2.13
CA GLU A 53 0.27 -5.49 1.28
C GLU A 53 0.28 -7.01 1.05
N LEU A 54 0.10 -7.80 2.10
CA LEU A 54 0.01 -9.26 2.00
C LEU A 54 -1.20 -9.69 1.16
N LEU A 55 -2.35 -9.03 1.30
CA LEU A 55 -3.52 -9.30 0.45
C LEU A 55 -3.23 -9.04 -1.03
N ILE A 56 -2.52 -7.95 -1.35
CA ILE A 56 -2.08 -7.67 -2.71
C ILE A 56 -1.20 -8.81 -3.20
N VAL A 57 -0.18 -9.22 -2.44
CA VAL A 57 0.81 -10.20 -2.89
C VAL A 57 0.19 -11.58 -3.09
N ILE A 58 -0.54 -12.08 -2.10
CA ILE A 58 -1.20 -13.39 -2.18
C ILE A 58 -2.25 -13.38 -3.30
N GLY A 59 -3.05 -12.31 -3.37
CA GLY A 59 -4.03 -12.11 -4.44
C GLY A 59 -3.38 -12.05 -5.82
N ALA A 60 -2.26 -11.36 -5.98
CA ALA A 60 -1.53 -11.21 -7.23
C ALA A 60 -0.92 -12.54 -7.70
N ILE A 61 -0.26 -13.26 -6.80
CA ILE A 61 0.31 -14.60 -7.09
C ILE A 61 -0.78 -15.53 -7.61
N TRP A 62 -1.95 -15.52 -6.97
CA TRP A 62 -3.05 -16.39 -7.38
C TRP A 62 -3.76 -15.90 -8.66
N ALA A 63 -4.10 -14.61 -8.75
CA ALA A 63 -4.83 -14.06 -9.89
C ALA A 63 -4.03 -14.14 -11.20
N TRP A 64 -2.71 -13.93 -11.11
CA TRP A 64 -1.81 -13.81 -12.25
C TRP A 64 -0.80 -14.95 -12.32
N TRP A 65 -1.10 -16.11 -11.72
CA TRP A 65 -0.27 -17.31 -11.85
C TRP A 65 -0.01 -17.65 -13.33
N GLY A 66 1.27 -17.87 -13.68
CA GLY A 66 1.73 -18.06 -15.05
C GLY A 66 2.09 -16.76 -15.80
N ASN A 67 1.71 -15.59 -15.29
CA ASN A 67 2.25 -14.29 -15.72
C ASN A 67 3.35 -13.86 -14.74
N TRP A 68 4.55 -14.41 -14.94
CA TRP A 68 5.67 -14.23 -14.02
C TRP A 68 6.17 -12.78 -13.89
N ASN A 69 5.92 -11.94 -14.89
CA ASN A 69 6.21 -10.51 -14.78
C ASN A 69 5.33 -9.85 -13.70
N MET A 70 4.04 -10.17 -13.67
CA MET A 70 3.12 -9.65 -12.65
C MET A 70 3.40 -10.21 -11.26
N VAL A 71 3.71 -11.51 -11.19
CA VAL A 71 4.12 -12.14 -9.93
C VAL A 71 5.41 -11.51 -9.40
N GLY A 72 6.39 -11.29 -10.28
CA GLY A 72 7.65 -10.64 -9.94
C GLY A 72 7.45 -9.23 -9.41
N LEU A 73 6.56 -8.43 -10.02
CA LEU A 73 6.20 -7.11 -9.51
C LEU A 73 5.54 -7.16 -8.11
N ALA A 74 4.72 -8.18 -7.83
CA ALA A 74 4.10 -8.34 -6.52
C ALA A 74 5.14 -8.72 -5.45
N VAL A 75 6.06 -9.63 -5.79
CA VAL A 75 7.18 -9.97 -4.90
C VAL A 75 8.09 -8.77 -4.67
N ALA A 76 8.44 -8.02 -5.72
CA ALA A 76 9.26 -6.81 -5.59
C ALA A 76 8.57 -5.75 -4.73
N PHE A 77 7.26 -5.59 -4.85
CA PHE A 77 6.45 -4.72 -3.98
C PHE A 77 6.55 -5.16 -2.51
N LEU A 78 6.43 -6.45 -2.21
CA LEU A 78 6.60 -6.97 -0.84
C LEU A 78 8.00 -6.70 -0.30
N VAL A 79 9.02 -6.99 -1.10
CA VAL A 79 10.43 -6.74 -0.71
C VAL A 79 10.64 -5.27 -0.42
N LEU A 80 10.09 -4.38 -1.24
CA LEU A 80 10.18 -2.93 -1.04
C LEU A 80 9.48 -2.49 0.25
N ALA A 81 8.28 -3.02 0.53
CA ALA A 81 7.53 -2.72 1.74
C ALA A 81 8.32 -3.11 3.01
N PHE A 82 8.92 -4.30 3.01
CA PHE A 82 9.79 -4.74 4.11
C PHE A 82 11.11 -3.97 4.18
N ALA A 83 11.73 -3.64 3.03
CA ALA A 83 12.96 -2.86 3.01
C ALA A 83 12.77 -1.46 3.61
N GLN A 84 11.57 -0.88 3.49
CA GLN A 84 11.23 0.39 4.13
C GLN A 84 11.38 0.37 5.66
N LEU A 85 11.18 -0.79 6.30
CA LEU A 85 11.36 -0.96 7.74
C LEU A 85 12.83 -0.81 8.15
N ALA A 86 13.77 -1.17 7.27
CA ALA A 86 15.20 -1.00 7.51
C ALA A 86 15.65 0.48 7.49
N PHE A 87 14.78 1.38 7.01
CA PHE A 87 14.99 2.83 7.02
C PHE A 87 14.16 3.54 8.09
N LEU A 88 13.61 2.81 9.07
CA LEU A 88 13.15 3.42 10.32
C LEU A 88 14.40 3.91 11.06
N GLY A 89 14.72 5.19 10.92
CA GLY A 89 15.73 5.85 11.74
C GLY A 89 15.29 5.93 13.20
N ASP A 90 16.12 6.55 14.04
CA ASP A 90 15.73 6.81 15.43
C ASP A 90 14.43 7.63 15.46
N THR A 91 13.38 7.07 16.06
CA THR A 91 12.02 7.64 16.06
C THR A 91 11.87 8.80 17.04
N ASP A 92 12.85 8.94 17.95
CA ASP A 92 12.82 9.88 19.06
C ASP A 92 13.48 11.22 18.70
N GLU A 93 14.20 11.28 17.57
CA GLU A 93 14.71 12.50 16.95
C GLU A 93 14.14 12.67 15.53
N GLN A 94 14.30 13.84 14.90
CA GLN A 94 13.78 14.09 13.53
C GLN A 94 14.38 13.15 12.46
N GLY A 95 15.28 12.21 12.80
CA GLY A 95 15.82 11.10 12.00
C GLY A 95 16.43 11.47 10.65
N GLY A 96 16.59 12.77 10.37
CA GLY A 96 17.27 13.34 9.21
C GLY A 96 16.86 12.73 7.87
N TRP A 97 17.87 12.50 7.03
CA TRP A 97 17.68 11.94 5.68
C TRP A 97 17.12 10.51 5.66
N ILE A 98 17.33 9.73 6.74
CA ILE A 98 16.85 8.35 6.84
C ILE A 98 15.32 8.33 6.89
N ASN A 99 14.72 9.17 7.74
CA ASN A 99 13.27 9.33 7.79
C ASN A 99 12.71 9.93 6.48
N GLY A 100 13.47 10.81 5.82
CA GLY A 100 13.12 11.30 4.48
C GLY A 100 13.07 10.19 3.43
N LEU A 101 14.02 9.25 3.46
CA LEU A 101 14.03 8.08 2.57
C LEU A 101 12.86 7.14 2.88
N HIS A 102 12.55 6.91 4.15
CA HIS A 102 11.35 6.17 4.55
C HIS A 102 10.07 6.80 3.98
N GLY A 103 9.90 8.12 4.13
CA GLY A 103 8.75 8.85 3.57
C GLY A 103 8.68 8.75 2.03
N PHE A 104 9.81 8.80 1.34
CA PHE A 104 9.87 8.60 -0.11
C PHE A 104 9.48 7.17 -0.52
N LEU A 105 9.96 6.15 0.19
CA LEU A 105 9.58 4.76 -0.06
C LEU A 105 8.09 4.53 0.21
N ALA A 106 7.53 5.14 1.26
CA ALA A 106 6.10 5.12 1.52
C ALA A 106 5.27 5.71 0.36
N LEU A 107 5.77 6.75 -0.32
CA LEU A 107 5.14 7.26 -1.55
C LEU A 107 5.17 6.23 -2.69
N ILE A 108 6.26 5.48 -2.86
CA ILE A 108 6.33 4.40 -3.85
C ILE A 108 5.32 3.29 -3.51
N ILE A 109 5.20 2.93 -2.23
CA ILE A 109 4.22 1.94 -1.75
C ILE A 109 2.79 2.43 -2.01
N LEU A 110 2.50 3.70 -1.73
CA LEU A 110 1.21 4.33 -2.02
C LEU A 110 0.85 4.23 -3.51
N LEU A 111 1.77 4.64 -4.39
CA LEU A 111 1.56 4.60 -5.84
C LEU A 111 1.40 3.17 -6.37
N SER A 112 2.18 2.23 -5.83
CA SER A 112 2.09 0.81 -6.17
C SER A 112 0.75 0.21 -5.73
N GLY A 113 0.30 0.51 -4.50
CA GLY A 113 -1.02 0.12 -3.99
C GLY A 113 -2.16 0.67 -4.84
N ALA A 114 -2.08 1.95 -5.24
CA ALA A 114 -3.06 2.57 -6.14
C ALA A 114 -3.06 1.92 -7.53
N TRP A 115 -1.89 1.54 -8.05
CA TRP A 115 -1.77 0.82 -9.30
C TRP A 115 -2.42 -0.57 -9.22
N TYR A 116 -2.13 -1.34 -8.17
CA TYR A 116 -2.76 -2.65 -7.92
C TYR A 116 -4.28 -2.54 -7.77
N PHE A 117 -4.77 -1.56 -7.00
CA PHE A 117 -6.19 -1.26 -6.87
C PHE A 117 -6.83 -1.00 -8.23
N THR A 118 -6.25 -0.09 -9.02
CA THR A 118 -6.79 0.30 -10.33
C THR A 118 -6.79 -0.88 -11.31
N ARG A 119 -5.73 -1.69 -11.29
CA ARG A 119 -5.61 -2.87 -12.13
C ARG A 119 -6.66 -3.93 -11.77
N ALA A 120 -6.79 -4.28 -10.50
CA ALA A 120 -7.79 -5.22 -10.02
C ALA A 120 -9.22 -4.74 -10.33
N ARG A 121 -9.49 -3.44 -10.14
CA ARG A 121 -10.76 -2.82 -10.48
C ARG A 121 -11.11 -3.01 -11.96
N ARG A 122 -10.16 -2.76 -12.87
CA ARG A 122 -10.33 -2.95 -14.32
C ARG A 122 -10.56 -4.42 -14.67
N GLU A 123 -9.76 -5.34 -14.13
CA GLU A 123 -9.90 -6.77 -14.39
C GLU A 123 -11.20 -7.37 -13.81
N LEU A 124 -11.75 -6.76 -12.76
CA LEU A 124 -13.08 -7.09 -12.24
C LEU A 124 -14.23 -6.50 -13.08
N GLY A 125 -13.95 -5.61 -14.03
CA GLY A 125 -14.94 -4.91 -14.85
C GLY A 125 -15.68 -3.80 -14.11
N LEU A 126 -15.09 -3.24 -13.04
CA LEU A 126 -15.71 -2.20 -12.22
C LEU A 126 -15.43 -0.81 -12.81
N GLY A 127 -16.46 -0.14 -13.36
CA GLY A 127 -16.36 1.24 -13.85
C GLY A 127 -16.44 1.42 -15.36
N GLU A 128 -16.68 0.35 -16.12
CA GLU A 128 -17.17 0.48 -17.49
C GLU A 128 -18.69 0.67 -17.45
N SER A 129 -19.15 1.88 -17.76
CA SER A 129 -20.56 2.07 -18.09
C SER A 129 -20.85 1.25 -19.34
N ARG A 130 -21.76 0.27 -19.25
CA ARG A 130 -22.34 -0.37 -20.44
C ARG A 130 -22.95 0.75 -21.28
N THR A 131 -22.23 1.22 -22.29
CA THR A 131 -22.84 1.99 -23.38
C THR A 131 -23.82 1.04 -24.04
N VAL A 132 -25.09 1.16 -23.67
CA VAL A 132 -26.20 0.51 -24.36
C VAL A 132 -26.17 1.08 -25.77
N ARG A 133 -25.70 0.29 -26.73
CA ARG A 133 -25.91 0.59 -28.15
C ARG A 133 -27.38 0.30 -28.42
N THR A 134 -28.19 1.36 -28.46
CA THR A 134 -29.50 1.37 -29.11
C THR A 134 -29.31 1.46 -30.61
#